data_AF-A0A962ZE13-F1
#
_entry.id   AF-A0A962ZE13-F1
#
_cell.length_a   1.000
_cell.length_b   1.000
_cell.length_c   1.000
_cell.angle_alpha   90.00
_cell.angle_beta   90.00
_cell.angle_gamma   90.00
#
_symmetry.space_group_name_H-M   'P 1'
#
loop_
_entity.id
_entity.type
_entity.pdbx_description
1 polymer ?
#
loop_
_entity_poly.entity_id
_entity_poly.type
_entity_poly.pdbx_seq_one_letter_code
_entity_poly.pdbx_strand_id
1 'polypeptide(L)'
;MNSPDHPVTALAPVSRRRFLRWTLLGAASVTAVGAGVVAVLRRSPVDDMPVPDTLRHLSASEYHLFARALPVLLPVQGTALPAVSDIPVLETIDSMIGMLAPGVRKELAAGLTLFDHGALVSGWHGKRFVDLDDEAVHDYFERWSRGNTIQKALATVVKKFVYVAYWRDPRTWPAIEFDGPVSDRWGIPSLGNTPLPVEPASAGENA
;
A
#
# COMPACT_ATOMS: atom_id res chain seq x y z
N MET A 1 -3.44 -24.03 71.03
CA MET A 1 -2.42 -23.48 70.11
C MET A 1 -2.83 -23.88 68.69
N ASN A 2 -3.02 -22.91 67.81
CA ASN A 2 -3.60 -23.02 66.46
C ASN A 2 -2.82 -23.93 65.49
N SER A 3 -3.53 -24.61 64.59
CA SER A 3 -3.00 -25.14 63.31
C SER A 3 -2.82 -23.99 62.28
N PRO A 4 -2.07 -24.19 61.16
CA PRO A 4 -2.74 -24.79 60.01
C PRO A 4 -1.89 -25.79 59.21
N ASP A 5 -2.47 -26.97 58.97
CA ASP A 5 -2.21 -27.73 57.74
C ASP A 5 -2.86 -26.96 56.58
N HIS A 6 -2.08 -26.68 55.53
CA HIS A 6 -2.61 -26.11 54.29
C HIS A 6 -3.38 -27.19 53.52
N PRO A 7 -4.63 -26.96 53.10
CA PRO A 7 -5.29 -27.84 52.14
C PRO A 7 -4.64 -27.63 50.76
N VAL A 8 -3.96 -28.66 50.25
CA VAL A 8 -3.60 -28.73 48.83
C VAL A 8 -4.90 -28.94 48.05
N THR A 9 -5.42 -27.88 47.46
CA THR A 9 -6.58 -27.92 46.56
C THR A 9 -6.26 -28.82 45.38
N ALA A 10 -6.80 -30.04 45.39
CA ALA A 10 -6.80 -30.91 44.21
C ALA A 10 -7.64 -30.26 43.11
N LEU A 11 -6.98 -29.81 42.03
CA LEU A 11 -7.65 -29.32 40.83
C LEU A 11 -8.45 -30.48 40.19
N ALA A 12 -9.76 -30.31 40.06
CA ALA A 12 -10.62 -31.28 39.40
C ALA A 12 -10.17 -31.51 37.94
N PRO A 13 -10.09 -32.77 37.46
CA PRO A 13 -9.70 -33.04 36.09
C PRO A 13 -10.80 -32.60 35.12
N VAL A 14 -10.50 -31.61 34.28
CA VAL A 14 -11.36 -31.18 33.18
C VAL A 14 -11.64 -32.40 32.29
N SER A 15 -12.91 -32.78 32.18
CA SER A 15 -13.30 -33.97 31.43
C SER A 15 -12.97 -33.79 29.94
N ARG A 16 -12.00 -34.57 29.46
CA ARG A 16 -11.49 -34.56 28.07
C ARG A 16 -12.60 -34.72 27.03
N ARG A 17 -13.65 -35.51 27.34
CA ARG A 17 -14.81 -35.73 26.46
C ARG A 17 -15.73 -34.52 26.34
N ARG A 18 -15.85 -33.69 27.38
CA ARG A 18 -16.66 -32.48 27.35
C ARG A 18 -15.92 -31.37 26.60
N PHE A 19 -14.59 -31.28 26.77
CA PHE A 19 -13.75 -30.38 25.98
C PHE A 19 -13.86 -30.68 24.49
N LEU A 20 -13.67 -31.93 24.06
CA LEU A 20 -13.76 -32.35 22.65
C LEU A 20 -15.13 -32.09 22.01
N ARG A 21 -16.23 -32.33 22.74
CA ARG A 21 -17.59 -32.03 22.23
C ARG A 21 -17.82 -30.53 22.04
N TRP A 22 -17.27 -29.68 22.91
CA TRP A 22 -17.36 -28.23 22.77
C TRP A 22 -16.39 -27.68 21.71
N THR A 23 -15.22 -28.30 21.49
CA THR A 23 -14.31 -27.91 20.40
C THR A 23 -14.85 -28.31 19.03
N LEU A 24 -15.48 -29.49 18.88
CA LEU A 24 -16.06 -29.94 17.62
C LEU A 24 -17.30 -29.12 17.20
N LEU A 25 -18.18 -28.78 18.15
CA LEU A 25 -19.36 -27.95 17.86
C LEU A 25 -19.02 -26.46 17.67
N GLY A 26 -17.97 -25.95 18.34
CA GLY A 26 -17.49 -24.57 18.18
C GLY A 26 -16.64 -24.35 16.93
N ALA A 27 -15.85 -25.35 16.50
CA ALA A 27 -14.97 -25.20 15.34
C ALA A 27 -15.73 -25.29 14.01
N ALA A 28 -16.77 -26.11 13.91
CA ALA A 28 -17.50 -26.33 12.65
C ALA A 28 -18.47 -25.18 12.28
N SER A 29 -18.98 -24.45 13.26
CA SER A 29 -19.93 -23.35 13.05
C SER A 29 -19.25 -22.01 12.75
N VAL A 30 -18.05 -21.77 13.30
CA VAL A 30 -17.28 -20.53 13.06
C VAL A 30 -16.51 -20.57 11.74
N THR A 31 -16.09 -21.74 11.25
CA THR A 31 -15.27 -21.83 10.02
C THR A 31 -16.07 -21.60 8.74
N ALA A 32 -17.28 -22.13 8.60
CA ALA A 32 -18.05 -21.96 7.35
C ALA A 32 -18.68 -20.55 7.24
N VAL A 33 -19.26 -20.03 8.31
CA VAL A 33 -19.86 -18.68 8.33
C VAL A 33 -18.77 -17.59 8.30
N GLY A 34 -17.69 -17.77 9.08
CA GLY A 34 -16.57 -16.83 9.09
C GLY A 34 -15.82 -16.77 7.77
N ALA A 35 -15.55 -17.91 7.12
CA ALA A 35 -14.92 -17.94 5.80
C ALA A 35 -15.83 -17.36 4.72
N GLY A 36 -17.14 -17.63 4.78
CA GLY A 36 -18.13 -17.07 3.86
C GLY A 36 -18.24 -15.55 3.96
N VAL A 37 -18.31 -15.00 5.17
CA VAL A 37 -18.36 -13.53 5.40
C VAL A 37 -17.07 -12.87 4.91
N VAL A 38 -15.90 -13.42 5.23
CA VAL A 38 -14.63 -12.86 4.73
C VAL A 38 -14.53 -12.96 3.20
N ALA A 39 -14.99 -14.06 2.59
CA ALA A 39 -15.00 -14.19 1.13
C ALA A 39 -15.93 -13.17 0.45
N VAL A 40 -17.08 -12.87 1.05
CA VAL A 40 -18.02 -11.85 0.55
C VAL A 40 -17.43 -10.44 0.70
N LEU A 41 -16.85 -10.10 1.85
CA LEU A 41 -16.27 -8.78 2.09
C LEU A 41 -15.01 -8.53 1.22
N ARG A 42 -14.38 -9.58 0.71
CA ARG A 42 -13.26 -9.46 -0.25
C ARG A 42 -13.70 -9.15 -1.67
N ARG A 43 -14.96 -9.37 -2.04
CA ARG A 43 -15.45 -9.05 -3.38
C ARG A 43 -15.71 -7.55 -3.47
N SER A 44 -15.15 -6.93 -4.49
CA SER A 44 -15.46 -5.56 -4.87
C SER A 44 -16.26 -5.58 -6.17
N PRO A 45 -17.29 -4.73 -6.33
CA PRO A 45 -17.92 -4.50 -7.63
C PRO A 45 -16.92 -4.05 -8.71
N VAL A 46 -15.79 -3.48 -8.30
CA VAL A 46 -14.74 -2.98 -9.17
C VAL A 46 -13.88 -4.11 -9.77
N ASP A 47 -13.89 -5.31 -9.18
CA ASP A 47 -13.11 -6.45 -9.68
C ASP A 47 -13.50 -6.87 -11.12
N ASP A 48 -14.77 -6.71 -11.47
CA ASP A 48 -15.31 -7.05 -12.80
C ASP A 48 -15.32 -5.85 -13.76
N MET A 49 -14.86 -4.68 -13.33
CA MET A 49 -14.82 -3.49 -14.18
C MET A 49 -13.68 -3.59 -15.21
N PRO A 50 -13.94 -3.19 -16.46
CA PRO A 50 -12.93 -3.22 -17.51
C PRO A 50 -11.77 -2.27 -17.18
N VAL A 51 -10.58 -2.65 -17.59
CA VAL A 51 -9.38 -1.82 -17.56
C VAL A 51 -8.91 -1.53 -18.98
N PRO A 52 -8.22 -0.41 -19.24
CA PRO A 52 -7.72 -0.10 -20.57
C PRO A 52 -6.80 -1.19 -21.13
N ASP A 53 -7.05 -1.60 -22.38
CA ASP A 53 -6.23 -2.59 -23.11
C ASP A 53 -4.78 -2.14 -23.37
N THR A 54 -4.50 -0.87 -23.11
CA THR A 54 -3.17 -0.25 -23.22
C THR A 54 -2.23 -0.64 -22.09
N LEU A 55 -2.76 -1.07 -20.94
CA LEU A 55 -1.95 -1.47 -19.79
C LEU A 55 -1.16 -2.75 -20.08
N ARG A 56 0.08 -2.80 -19.59
CA ARG A 56 1.00 -3.93 -19.85
C ARG A 56 1.54 -4.57 -18.57
N HIS A 57 1.49 -3.87 -17.45
CA HIS A 57 2.23 -4.25 -16.25
C HIS A 57 1.39 -4.22 -14.97
N LEU A 58 0.40 -3.33 -14.89
CA LEU A 58 -0.62 -3.34 -13.85
C LEU A 58 -1.61 -4.48 -14.10
N SER A 59 -1.89 -5.23 -13.06
CA SER A 59 -3.11 -6.04 -12.99
C SER A 59 -4.35 -5.15 -12.85
N ALA A 60 -5.53 -5.72 -13.11
CA ALA A 60 -6.79 -4.99 -12.97
C ALA A 60 -7.00 -4.46 -11.54
N SER A 61 -6.69 -5.27 -10.52
CA SER A 61 -6.83 -4.85 -9.12
C SER A 61 -5.89 -3.71 -8.75
N GLU A 62 -4.64 -3.73 -9.24
CA GLU A 62 -3.68 -2.64 -8.99
C GLU A 62 -4.10 -1.36 -9.70
N TYR A 63 -4.58 -1.46 -10.94
CA TYR A 63 -5.14 -0.33 -11.69
C TYR A 63 -6.26 0.34 -10.89
N HIS A 64 -7.23 -0.43 -10.42
CA HIS A 64 -8.38 0.10 -9.67
C HIS A 64 -7.98 0.69 -8.32
N LEU A 65 -6.98 0.11 -7.64
CA LEU A 65 -6.40 0.69 -6.42
C LEU A 65 -5.81 2.07 -6.69
N PHE A 66 -4.97 2.20 -7.73
CA PHE A 66 -4.38 3.50 -8.06
C PHE A 66 -5.43 4.49 -8.52
N ALA A 67 -6.37 4.07 -9.38
CA ALA A 67 -7.48 4.90 -9.85
C ALA A 67 -8.30 5.44 -8.68
N ARG A 68 -8.59 4.60 -7.68
CA ARG A 68 -9.30 5.01 -6.46
C ARG A 68 -8.53 6.04 -5.65
N ALA A 69 -7.21 5.93 -5.58
CA ALA A 69 -6.37 6.84 -4.81
C ALA A 69 -6.25 8.24 -5.46
N LEU A 70 -6.47 8.38 -6.77
CA LEU A 70 -6.21 9.63 -7.50
C LEU A 70 -7.01 10.84 -6.96
N PRO A 71 -8.35 10.80 -6.79
CA PRO A 71 -9.12 11.97 -6.41
C PRO A 71 -8.72 12.54 -5.04
N VAL A 72 -8.27 11.66 -4.14
CA VAL A 72 -7.89 12.04 -2.77
C VAL A 72 -6.45 12.50 -2.68
N LEU A 73 -5.53 11.82 -3.38
CA LEU A 73 -4.12 12.20 -3.36
C LEU A 73 -3.86 13.45 -4.21
N LEU A 74 -4.61 13.65 -5.29
CA LEU A 74 -4.49 14.77 -6.21
C LEU A 74 -5.81 15.59 -6.27
N PRO A 75 -6.19 16.30 -5.19
CA PRO A 75 -7.40 17.11 -5.14
C PRO A 75 -7.22 18.43 -5.90
N VAL A 76 -7.03 18.34 -7.21
CA VAL A 76 -6.65 19.47 -8.08
C VAL A 76 -7.85 20.24 -8.64
N GLN A 77 -9.08 19.73 -8.47
CA GLN A 77 -10.30 20.41 -8.90
C GLN A 77 -10.40 21.83 -8.30
N GLY A 78 -10.71 22.80 -9.15
CA GLY A 78 -10.84 24.21 -8.75
C GLY A 78 -9.52 24.95 -8.54
N THR A 79 -8.38 24.30 -8.81
CA THR A 79 -7.05 24.92 -8.78
C THR A 79 -6.56 25.27 -10.20
N ALA A 80 -5.42 25.94 -10.31
CA ALA A 80 -4.75 26.20 -11.59
C ALA A 80 -4.02 24.96 -12.17
N LEU A 81 -3.97 23.85 -11.43
CA LEU A 81 -3.34 22.61 -11.88
C LEU A 81 -4.23 21.90 -12.91
N PRO A 82 -3.63 21.21 -13.91
CA PRO A 82 -4.39 20.37 -14.83
C PRO A 82 -5.28 19.36 -14.10
N ALA A 83 -6.43 19.01 -14.68
CA ALA A 83 -7.24 17.94 -14.09
C ALA A 83 -6.49 16.60 -14.23
N VAL A 84 -6.69 15.69 -13.27
CA VAL A 84 -6.08 14.35 -13.33
C VAL A 84 -6.47 13.60 -14.60
N SER A 85 -7.69 13.83 -15.13
CA SER A 85 -8.15 13.24 -16.39
C SER A 85 -7.35 13.67 -17.61
N ASP A 86 -6.65 14.80 -17.54
CA ASP A 86 -5.85 15.32 -18.64
C ASP A 86 -4.42 14.75 -18.62
N ILE A 87 -4.01 14.11 -17.52
CA ILE A 87 -2.66 13.58 -17.30
C ILE A 87 -2.70 12.04 -17.30
N PRO A 88 -1.85 11.33 -18.06
CA PRO A 88 -1.82 9.86 -18.14
C PRO A 88 -1.12 9.27 -16.91
N VAL A 89 -1.71 9.49 -15.74
CA VAL A 89 -1.13 9.09 -14.45
C VAL A 89 -1.05 7.57 -14.37
N LEU A 90 -2.11 6.85 -14.72
CA LEU A 90 -2.18 5.39 -14.59
C LEU A 90 -1.28 4.68 -15.61
N GLU A 91 -1.20 5.18 -16.84
CA GLU A 91 -0.28 4.67 -17.86
C GLU A 91 1.18 4.93 -17.49
N THR A 92 1.46 6.06 -16.84
CA THR A 92 2.78 6.35 -16.29
C THR A 92 3.11 5.40 -15.15
N ILE A 93 2.18 5.13 -14.23
CA ILE A 93 2.38 4.15 -13.15
C ILE A 93 2.63 2.75 -13.73
N ASP A 94 1.86 2.33 -14.73
CA ASP A 94 2.05 1.07 -15.47
C ASP A 94 3.49 0.95 -16.00
N SER A 95 3.94 1.99 -16.70
CA SER A 95 5.31 2.07 -17.23
C SER A 95 6.36 2.02 -16.12
N MET A 96 6.15 2.72 -15.00
CA MET A 96 7.06 2.73 -13.85
C MET A 96 7.18 1.36 -13.21
N ILE A 97 6.07 0.66 -13.02
CA ILE A 97 6.04 -0.71 -12.52
C ILE A 97 6.71 -1.66 -13.52
N GLY A 98 6.55 -1.38 -14.82
CA GLY A 98 7.24 -2.00 -15.95
C GLY A 98 8.77 -2.04 -15.84
N MET A 99 9.36 -1.05 -15.18
CA MET A 99 10.82 -0.96 -14.98
C MET A 99 11.33 -1.73 -13.76
N LEU A 100 10.44 -2.18 -12.86
CA LEU A 100 10.85 -2.93 -11.68
C LEU A 100 11.34 -4.33 -12.04
N ALA A 101 12.39 -4.80 -11.36
CA ALA A 101 12.84 -6.18 -11.46
C ALA A 101 11.69 -7.14 -11.06
N PRO A 102 11.57 -8.34 -11.68
CA PRO A 102 10.43 -9.22 -11.50
C PRO A 102 10.11 -9.58 -10.04
N GLY A 103 11.15 -9.82 -9.22
CA GLY A 103 10.99 -10.10 -7.79
C GLY A 103 10.39 -8.92 -7.02
N VAL A 104 10.90 -7.71 -7.27
CA VAL A 104 10.40 -6.47 -6.65
C VAL A 104 8.96 -6.18 -7.09
N ARG A 105 8.62 -6.41 -8.36
CA ARG A 105 7.24 -6.26 -8.84
C ARG A 105 6.29 -7.21 -8.13
N LYS A 106 6.69 -8.47 -7.93
CA LYS A 106 5.88 -9.45 -7.20
C LYS A 106 5.66 -9.06 -5.73
N GLU A 107 6.70 -8.58 -5.06
CA GLU A 107 6.61 -8.10 -3.68
C GLU A 107 5.72 -6.84 -3.58
N LEU A 108 5.85 -5.92 -4.53
CA LEU A 108 4.97 -4.75 -4.63
C LEU A 108 3.51 -5.18 -4.80
N ALA A 109 3.22 -6.09 -5.73
CA ALA A 109 1.86 -6.59 -5.97
C ALA A 109 1.25 -7.22 -4.70
N ALA A 110 2.04 -8.00 -3.96
CA ALA A 110 1.61 -8.55 -2.67
C ALA A 110 1.33 -7.45 -1.63
N GLY A 111 2.19 -6.42 -1.59
CA GLY A 111 2.01 -5.24 -0.74
C GLY A 111 0.75 -4.43 -1.09
N LEU A 112 0.49 -4.20 -2.38
CA LEU A 112 -0.72 -3.50 -2.85
C LEU A 112 -1.98 -4.31 -2.56
N THR A 113 -1.93 -5.64 -2.70
CA THR A 113 -3.02 -6.53 -2.29
C THR A 113 -3.31 -6.39 -0.79
N LEU A 114 -2.27 -6.38 0.05
CA LEU A 114 -2.40 -6.16 1.49
C LEU A 114 -2.95 -4.77 1.81
N PHE A 115 -2.50 -3.73 1.09
CA PHE A 115 -2.99 -2.37 1.24
C PHE A 115 -4.48 -2.29 0.93
N ASP A 116 -4.94 -2.93 -0.15
CA ASP A 116 -6.35 -2.92 -0.53
C ASP A 116 -7.25 -3.61 0.51
N HIS A 117 -6.83 -4.79 0.95
CA HIS A 117 -7.57 -5.62 1.90
C HIS A 117 -7.45 -5.12 3.34
N GLY A 118 -6.43 -4.32 3.64
CA GLY A 118 -6.20 -3.75 4.97
C GLY A 118 -7.34 -2.86 5.44
N ALA A 119 -8.09 -2.25 4.52
CA ALA A 119 -9.29 -1.46 4.80
C ALA A 119 -10.43 -2.28 5.42
N LEU A 120 -10.47 -3.59 5.18
CA LEU A 120 -11.48 -4.48 5.77
C LEU A 120 -11.39 -4.53 7.30
N VAL A 121 -10.17 -4.41 7.83
CA VAL A 121 -9.88 -4.57 9.26
C VAL A 121 -9.57 -3.22 9.92
N SER A 122 -9.06 -2.25 9.15
CA SER A 122 -8.72 -0.92 9.65
C SER A 122 -9.90 0.05 9.55
N GLY A 123 -10.38 0.52 10.70
CA GLY A 123 -11.37 1.61 10.77
C GLY A 123 -12.84 1.22 10.58
N TRP A 124 -13.18 -0.07 10.70
CA TRP A 124 -14.58 -0.56 10.63
C TRP A 124 -15.31 -0.35 9.29
N HIS A 125 -14.59 -0.06 8.21
CA HIS A 125 -15.24 0.15 6.90
C HIS A 125 -15.90 -1.11 6.34
N GLY A 126 -15.41 -2.31 6.72
CA GLY A 126 -15.94 -3.58 6.23
C GLY A 126 -15.84 -3.72 4.70
N LYS A 127 -15.03 -2.89 4.05
CA LYS A 127 -14.87 -2.77 2.60
C LYS A 127 -13.39 -2.74 2.24
N ARG A 128 -13.06 -3.12 1.01
CA ARG A 128 -11.72 -2.94 0.46
C ARG A 128 -11.44 -1.46 0.21
N PHE A 129 -10.17 -1.09 0.10
CA PHE A 129 -9.75 0.29 -0.15
C PHE A 129 -10.40 0.84 -1.43
N VAL A 130 -10.46 0.02 -2.49
CA VAL A 130 -11.09 0.38 -3.76
C VAL A 130 -12.57 0.77 -3.64
N ASP A 131 -13.26 0.36 -2.57
CA ASP A 131 -14.70 0.58 -2.36
C ASP A 131 -15.01 1.70 -1.34
N LEU A 132 -13.98 2.37 -0.81
CA LEU A 132 -14.14 3.46 0.15
C LEU A 132 -14.59 4.75 -0.54
N ASP A 133 -15.28 5.64 0.16
CA ASP A 133 -15.53 7.03 -0.30
C ASP A 133 -14.30 7.92 -0.04
N ASP A 134 -14.32 9.16 -0.54
CA ASP A 134 -13.13 10.02 -0.55
C ASP A 134 -12.66 10.39 0.87
N GLU A 135 -13.61 10.62 1.79
CA GLU A 135 -13.33 10.89 3.19
C GLU A 135 -12.68 9.68 3.86
N ALA A 136 -13.22 8.48 3.66
CA ALA A 136 -12.66 7.24 4.19
C ALA A 136 -11.29 6.92 3.60
N VAL A 137 -11.05 7.18 2.30
CA VAL A 137 -9.73 7.03 1.67
C VAL A 137 -8.72 7.99 2.29
N HIS A 138 -9.10 9.25 2.51
CA HIS A 138 -8.24 10.24 3.16
C HIS A 138 -7.84 9.77 4.57
N ASP A 139 -8.83 9.38 5.39
CA ASP A 139 -8.62 8.89 6.74
C ASP A 139 -7.79 7.61 6.76
N TYR A 140 -7.97 6.73 5.78
CA TYR A 140 -7.18 5.52 5.63
C TYR A 140 -5.69 5.85 5.43
N PHE A 141 -5.37 6.76 4.50
CA PHE A 141 -4.00 7.22 4.30
C PHE A 141 -3.42 7.91 5.54
N GLU A 142 -4.20 8.74 6.23
CA GLU A 142 -3.78 9.43 7.45
C GLU A 142 -3.55 8.48 8.63
N ARG A 143 -4.32 7.41 8.71
CA ARG A 143 -4.11 6.37 9.72
C ARG A 143 -2.89 5.51 9.40
N TRP A 144 -2.75 5.11 8.14
CA TRP A 144 -1.64 4.26 7.72
C TRP A 144 -0.29 5.00 7.76
N SER A 145 -0.27 6.30 7.47
CA SER A 145 0.93 7.14 7.62
C SER A 145 1.40 7.27 9.07
N ARG A 146 0.52 7.06 10.04
CA ARG A 146 0.82 7.03 11.49
C ARG A 146 0.92 5.61 12.06
N GLY A 147 0.70 4.60 11.22
CA GLY A 147 0.68 3.19 11.59
C GLY A 147 2.04 2.58 11.86
N ASN A 148 2.08 1.24 11.83
CA ASN A 148 3.33 0.50 11.91
C ASN A 148 4.19 0.69 10.64
N THR A 149 5.42 0.17 10.66
CA THR A 149 6.39 0.35 9.56
C THR A 149 5.85 -0.14 8.21
N ILE A 150 5.13 -1.26 8.17
CA ILE A 150 4.57 -1.82 6.93
C ILE A 150 3.46 -0.92 6.40
N GLN A 151 2.55 -0.47 7.28
CA GLN A 151 1.45 0.43 6.90
C GLN A 151 2.00 1.74 6.33
N LYS A 152 2.98 2.33 7.00
CA LYS A 152 3.67 3.54 6.56
C LYS A 152 4.32 3.34 5.20
N ALA A 153 5.10 2.26 5.05
CA ALA A 153 5.79 1.94 3.81
C ALA A 153 4.81 1.80 2.63
N LEU A 154 3.72 1.04 2.80
CA LEU A 154 2.74 0.83 1.74
C LEU A 154 2.00 2.13 1.38
N ALA A 155 1.56 2.90 2.36
CA ALA A 155 0.93 4.21 2.11
C ALA A 155 1.89 5.17 1.39
N THR A 156 3.16 5.22 1.79
CA THR A 156 4.18 6.02 1.13
C THR A 156 4.44 5.56 -0.31
N VAL A 157 4.49 4.25 -0.56
CA VAL A 157 4.72 3.71 -1.91
C VAL A 157 3.58 4.11 -2.85
N VAL A 158 2.32 3.96 -2.44
CA VAL A 158 1.16 4.38 -3.25
C VAL A 158 1.23 5.89 -3.55
N LYS A 159 1.45 6.71 -2.51
CA LYS A 159 1.62 8.17 -2.67
C LYS A 159 2.75 8.52 -3.64
N LYS A 160 3.90 7.86 -3.53
CA LYS A 160 5.05 8.12 -4.41
C LYS A 160 4.75 7.80 -5.87
N PHE A 161 4.15 6.66 -6.17
CA PHE A 161 3.76 6.34 -7.55
C PHE A 161 2.81 7.37 -8.13
N VAL A 162 1.76 7.74 -7.39
CA VAL A 162 0.77 8.75 -7.83
C VAL A 162 1.42 10.11 -8.04
N TYR A 163 2.17 10.62 -7.06
CA TYR A 163 2.77 11.94 -7.16
C TYR A 163 3.86 12.03 -8.21
N VAL A 164 4.74 11.03 -8.30
CA VAL A 164 5.78 11.03 -9.33
C VAL A 164 5.15 10.93 -10.71
N ALA A 165 4.12 10.10 -10.88
CA ALA A 165 3.45 9.95 -12.17
C ALA A 165 2.79 11.24 -12.65
N TYR A 166 2.12 11.97 -11.74
CA TYR A 166 1.47 13.23 -12.06
C TYR A 166 2.48 14.36 -12.34
N TRP A 167 3.41 14.61 -11.41
CA TRP A 167 4.34 15.74 -11.51
C TRP A 167 5.44 15.58 -12.55
N ARG A 168 5.67 14.37 -13.06
CA ARG A 168 6.63 14.15 -14.15
C ARG A 168 6.10 14.64 -15.50
N ASP A 169 4.78 14.83 -15.65
CA ASP A 169 4.21 15.33 -16.90
C ASP A 169 4.45 16.84 -17.04
N PRO A 170 5.10 17.31 -18.13
CA PRO A 170 5.41 18.72 -18.33
C PRO A 170 4.21 19.66 -18.28
N ARG A 171 2.99 19.16 -18.55
CA ARG A 171 1.76 19.96 -18.48
C ARG A 171 1.44 20.43 -17.07
N THR A 172 1.97 19.77 -16.04
CA THR A 172 1.77 20.15 -14.64
C THR A 172 2.71 21.25 -14.15
N TRP A 173 3.81 21.51 -14.87
CA TRP A 173 4.87 22.40 -14.42
C TRP A 173 4.53 23.90 -14.49
N PRO A 174 3.81 24.42 -15.52
CA PRO A 174 3.51 25.84 -15.61
C PRO A 174 2.75 26.39 -14.40
N ALA A 175 1.85 25.60 -13.82
CA ALA A 175 1.04 25.98 -12.67
C ALA A 175 1.85 26.16 -11.37
N ILE A 176 3.08 25.62 -11.31
CA ILE A 176 4.02 25.80 -10.20
C ILE A 176 5.22 26.66 -10.60
N GLU A 177 5.11 27.39 -11.70
CA GLU A 177 6.17 28.25 -12.26
C GLU A 177 7.49 27.49 -12.49
N PHE A 178 7.39 26.18 -12.74
CA PHE A 178 8.55 25.36 -13.06
C PHE A 178 8.75 25.30 -14.58
N ASP A 179 9.91 25.77 -15.02
CA ASP A 179 10.27 25.88 -16.43
C ASP A 179 10.72 24.55 -17.08
N GLY A 180 10.78 23.48 -16.29
CA GLY A 180 11.37 22.20 -16.68
C GLY A 180 12.87 22.10 -16.38
N PRO A 181 13.48 20.94 -16.65
CA PRO A 181 14.91 20.72 -16.45
C PRO A 181 15.76 21.71 -17.28
N VAL A 182 16.58 22.52 -16.59
CA VAL A 182 17.43 23.53 -17.26
C VAL A 182 18.54 22.92 -18.11
N SER A 183 18.92 21.66 -17.84
CA SER A 183 19.99 20.98 -18.58
C SER A 183 19.67 20.88 -20.07
N ASP A 184 18.43 20.55 -20.43
CA ASP A 184 18.00 20.48 -21.83
C ASP A 184 17.91 21.88 -22.45
N ARG A 185 17.34 22.85 -21.71
CA ARG A 185 17.20 24.24 -22.16
C ARG A 185 18.55 24.91 -22.42
N TRP A 186 19.54 24.62 -21.59
CA TRP A 186 20.86 25.26 -21.63
C TRP A 186 21.94 24.39 -22.28
N GLY A 187 21.56 23.22 -22.82
CA GLY A 187 22.49 22.29 -23.47
C GLY A 187 23.61 21.80 -22.54
N ILE A 188 23.36 21.77 -21.23
CA ILE A 188 24.35 21.32 -20.25
C ILE A 188 24.51 19.81 -20.43
N PRO A 189 25.70 19.32 -20.81
CA PRO A 189 25.95 17.89 -20.93
C PRO A 189 25.63 17.22 -19.59
N SER A 190 24.80 16.18 -19.62
CA SER A 190 24.54 15.38 -18.41
C SER A 190 25.86 14.79 -17.94
N LEU A 191 26.39 15.29 -16.82
CA LEU A 191 27.70 14.88 -16.30
C LEU A 191 27.68 13.50 -15.63
N GLY A 192 26.53 12.80 -15.65
CA GLY A 192 26.34 11.57 -14.89
C GLY A 192 26.51 11.79 -13.38
N ASN A 193 26.32 10.74 -12.58
CA ASN A 193 26.69 10.81 -11.16
C ASN A 193 28.18 11.17 -11.07
N THR A 194 28.52 12.28 -10.42
CA THR A 194 29.90 12.61 -10.06
C THR A 194 30.52 11.35 -9.45
N PRO A 195 31.64 10.82 -9.98
CA PRO A 195 32.28 9.65 -9.39
C PRO A 195 32.51 9.92 -7.90
N LEU A 196 32.18 8.94 -7.05
CA LEU A 196 32.38 9.04 -5.61
C LEU A 196 33.81 9.52 -5.34
N PRO A 197 34.04 10.42 -4.36
CA PRO A 197 35.39 10.80 -3.98
C PRO A 197 36.19 9.52 -3.72
N VAL A 198 37.21 9.27 -4.56
CA VAL A 198 38.23 8.28 -4.24
C VAL A 198 38.97 8.82 -3.04
N GLU A 199 38.85 8.16 -1.89
CA GLU A 199 39.70 8.46 -0.74
C GLU A 199 41.16 8.38 -1.21
N PRO A 200 41.98 9.42 -0.98
CA PRO A 200 43.40 9.30 -1.25
C PRO A 200 43.93 8.15 -0.42
N ALA A 201 44.56 7.17 -1.08
CA ALA A 201 45.29 6.10 -0.41
C ALA A 201 46.16 6.75 0.66
N SER A 202 45.94 6.37 1.92
CA SER A 202 46.63 6.88 3.09
C SER A 202 48.13 6.97 2.79
N ALA A 203 48.60 8.20 2.55
CA ALA A 203 50.01 8.48 2.38
C ALA A 203 50.67 8.28 3.73
N GLY A 204 51.43 7.19 3.83
CA GLY A 204 52.48 7.02 4.83
C GLY A 204 52.12 6.08 5.96
N GLU A 205 52.62 4.85 5.87
CA GLU A 205 53.28 4.23 7.01
C GLU A 205 54.32 3.21 6.49
N ASN A 206 55.59 3.63 6.46
CA ASN A 206 56.63 3.01 7.28
C ASN A 206 58.05 3.50 6.91
N ALA A 207 58.68 4.09 7.93
CA ALA A 207 60.11 4.20 8.26
C ALA A 207 61.05 4.94 7.30
#